data_AF-A0AAW4PX39-F1
#
_entry.id   AF-A0AAW4PX39-F1
#
_cell.length_a   1.000
_cell.length_b   1.000
_cell.length_c   1.000
_cell.angle_alpha   90.00
_cell.angle_beta   90.00
_cell.angle_gamma   90.00
#
_symmetry.space_group_name_H-M   'P 1'
#
loop_
_entity.id
_entity.type
_entity.pdbx_description
1 polymer ?
#
loop_
_entity_poly.entity_id
_entity_poly.type
_entity_poly.pdbx_seq_one_letter_code
_entity_poly.pdbx_strand_id
1 'polypeptide(L)' 'MTRLTDIVESWRVRCPYGHTHLVDQQGPTAYCKGCREAYRYGDLVDAREADAPALVADVDHRSE' A
#
# COMPACT_ATOMS: atom_id res chain seq x y z
N MET A 1 21.10 -18.12 15.86
CA MET A 1 21.05 -17.93 14.39
C MET A 1 19.61 -17.56 14.03
N THR A 2 19.23 -16.28 14.10
CA THR A 2 17.86 -15.87 13.73
C THR A 2 18.00 -14.87 12.59
N ARG A 3 17.77 -15.35 11.36
CA ARG A 3 17.77 -14.54 10.14
C ARG A 3 16.49 -13.71 10.09
N LEU A 4 16.60 -12.43 10.43
CA LEU A 4 15.59 -11.41 10.10
C LEU A 4 15.60 -11.23 8.58
N THR A 5 14.80 -12.03 7.88
CA THR A 5 14.60 -11.96 6.43
C THR A 5 13.23 -11.37 6.17
N ASP A 6 13.01 -10.12 6.59
CA ASP A 6 11.70 -9.44 6.46
C ASP A 6 11.82 -8.24 5.52
N ILE A 7 12.22 -8.50 4.27
CA ILE A 7 12.27 -7.48 3.20
C ILE A 7 11.53 -7.98 1.94
N VAL A 8 10.71 -9.02 2.07
CA VAL A 8 10.20 -9.84 0.95
C VAL A 8 8.90 -9.30 0.34
N GLU A 9 8.62 -8.00 0.42
CA GLU A 9 7.25 -7.52 0.14
C GLU A 9 7.15 -6.25 -0.71
N SER A 10 8.18 -5.96 -1.51
CA SER A 10 8.12 -4.91 -2.55
C SER A 10 7.05 -5.14 -3.63
N TRP A 11 6.46 -6.35 -3.70
CA TRP A 11 5.34 -6.67 -4.57
C TRP A 11 3.96 -6.28 -3.99
N ARG A 12 3.90 -5.82 -2.73
CA ARG A 12 2.63 -5.50 -2.04
C ARG A 12 2.21 -4.05 -2.16
N VAL A 13 3.12 -3.16 -2.51
CA VAL A 13 2.82 -1.74 -2.67
C VAL A 13 2.28 -1.44 -4.07
N ARG A 14 1.30 -0.55 -4.15
CA ARG A 14 0.73 -0.02 -5.39
C ARG A 14 0.78 1.50 -5.37
N CYS A 15 0.84 2.13 -6.54
CA CYS A 15 0.66 3.58 -6.60
C CYS A 15 -0.79 3.94 -6.20
N PRO A 16 -1.10 5.20 -5.85
CA PRO A 16 -2.46 5.63 -5.52
C PRO A 16 -3.49 5.39 -6.64
N TYR A 17 -3.02 5.21 -7.88
CA TYR A 17 -3.86 4.85 -9.03
C TYR A 17 -4.02 3.34 -9.25
N GLY A 18 -3.44 2.49 -8.38
CA GLY A 18 -3.58 1.04 -8.43
C GLY A 18 -2.55 0.29 -9.28
N HIS A 19 -1.54 0.94 -9.86
CA HIS A 19 -0.50 0.26 -10.63
C HIS A 19 0.50 -0.46 -9.72
N THR A 20 0.87 -1.70 -10.09
CA THR A 20 1.89 -2.52 -9.41
C THR A 20 3.28 -2.36 -10.01
N HIS A 21 3.43 -1.66 -11.15
CA HIS A 21 4.71 -1.42 -11.81
C HIS A 21 5.49 -0.27 -11.16
N LEU A 22 5.83 -0.45 -9.88
CA LEU A 22 6.68 0.45 -9.12
C LEU A 22 8.14 -0.03 -9.19
N VAL A 23 9.06 0.92 -9.36
CA VAL A 23 10.49 0.69 -9.34
C VAL A 23 11.08 1.47 -8.19
N ASP A 24 11.74 0.77 -7.26
CA ASP A 24 12.51 1.41 -6.20
C ASP A 24 13.61 2.30 -6.80
N GLN A 25 13.73 3.52 -6.30
CA GLN A 25 14.74 4.49 -6.73
C GLN A 25 15.93 4.55 -5.75
N GLN A 26 16.10 3.56 -4.86
CA GLN A 26 17.11 3.53 -3.80
C GLN A 26 17.07 4.74 -2.85
N GLY A 27 15.91 5.40 -2.76
CA GLY A 27 15.65 6.58 -1.97
C GLY A 27 14.30 6.48 -1.25
N PRO A 28 13.74 7.58 -0.74
CA PRO A 28 12.44 7.57 -0.06
C PRO A 28 11.23 7.51 -1.02
N THR A 29 11.48 7.25 -2.30
CA THR A 29 10.48 7.28 -3.38
C THR A 29 10.54 6.02 -4.25
N ALA A 30 9.39 5.66 -4.81
CA ALA A 30 9.24 4.64 -5.84
C ALA A 30 8.66 5.28 -7.11
N TYR A 31 9.19 4.90 -8.27
CA TYR A 31 8.74 5.39 -9.56
C TYR A 31 7.69 4.45 -10.17
N CYS A 32 6.49 4.97 -10.45
CA CYS A 32 5.46 4.21 -11.13
C CYS A 32 5.62 4.33 -12.64
N LYS A 33 5.83 3.22 -13.35
CA LYS A 33 5.91 3.21 -14.83
C LYS A 33 4.58 3.49 -15.51
N GLY A 34 3.45 3.18 -14.85
CA GLY A 34 2.10 3.45 -15.39
C GLY A 34 1.78 4.94 -15.38
N CYS A 35 1.95 5.58 -14.21
CA CYS A 35 1.74 7.02 -14.04
C CYS A 35 2.89 7.87 -14.61
N ARG A 36 4.08 7.27 -14.79
CA ARG A 36 5.34 7.94 -15.14
C ARG A 36 5.75 9.02 -14.14
N GLU A 37 5.44 8.81 -12.87
CA GLU A 37 5.64 9.73 -11.76
C GLU A 37 6.25 9.01 -10.55
N ALA A 38 7.01 9.74 -9.73
CA ALA A 38 7.59 9.24 -8.49
C ALA A 38 6.69 9.58 -7.30
N TYR A 39 6.40 8.56 -6.48
CA TYR A 39 5.63 8.69 -5.25
C TYR A 39 6.51 8.36 -4.05
N ARG A 40 6.23 8.96 -2.89
CA ARG A 40 6.90 8.56 -1.64
C ARG A 40 6.33 7.24 -1.17
N TYR A 41 7.12 6.46 -0.45
CA TYR A 41 6.66 5.19 0.13
C TYR A 41 5.41 5.34 1.03
N GLY A 42 5.28 6.47 1.74
CA GLY A 42 4.10 6.76 2.57
C GLY A 42 2.82 7.09 1.78
N ASP A 43 2.93 7.43 0.49
CA ASP A 43 1.78 7.67 -0.41
C ASP A 43 1.40 6.42 -1.21
N LEU A 44 2.19 5.35 -1.10
CA LEU A 44 1.88 4.08 -1.75
C LEU A 44 0.79 3.36 -0.97
N VAL A 45 -0.14 2.75 -1.69
CA VAL A 45 -1.24 1.99 -1.11
C VAL A 45 -0.79 0.55 -0.96
N ASP A 46 -0.90 0.03 0.26
CA ASP A 46 -0.63 -1.37 0.50
C ASP A 46 -1.81 -2.22 -0.01
N ALA A 47 -1.51 -3.17 -0.91
CA ALA A 47 -2.51 -4.04 -1.51
C ALA A 47 -3.28 -4.88 -0.48
N ARG A 48 -2.70 -5.10 0.70
CA ARG A 48 -3.32 -5.86 1.78
C ARG A 48 -4.32 -5.03 2.60
N GLU A 49 -4.08 -3.73 2.72
CA GLU A 49 -5.02 -2.82 3.41
C GLU A 49 -6.23 -2.48 2.54
N ALA A 50 -6.06 -2.47 1.21
CA ALA A 50 -7.20 -2.29 0.29
C ALA A 50 -8.22 -3.44 0.33
N ASP A 51 -7.81 -4.62 0.79
CA ASP A 51 -8.68 -5.81 0.94
C ASP A 51 -9.22 -5.97 2.35
N ALA A 52 -8.81 -5.14 3.31
CA ALA A 52 -9.48 -5.10 4.60
C ALA A 52 -10.86 -4.48 4.37
N PRO A 53 -11.97 -5.25 4.43
CA PRO A 53 -13.28 -4.63 4.44
C PRO A 53 -13.24 -3.67 5.62
N ALA A 54 -13.52 -2.39 5.36
CA ALA A 54 -13.74 -1.42 6.42
C ALA A 54 -14.67 -2.12 7.42
N LEU A 55 -14.14 -2.46 8.58
CA LEU A 55 -14.93 -2.96 9.68
C LEU A 55 -15.77 -1.76 10.08
N VAL A 56 -16.87 -1.59 9.37
CA VAL A 56 -17.97 -0.73 9.75
C VAL A 56 -18.24 -1.12 11.18
N ALA A 57 -17.98 -0.19 12.09
CA ALA A 57 -18.58 -0.24 13.41
C ALA A 57 -20.08 -0.11 13.14
N ASP A 58 -20.69 -1.27 12.91
CA ASP A 58 -22.08 -1.55 13.14
C ASP A 58 -22.37 -1.10 14.58
N VAL A 59 -22.86 0.13 14.71
CA VAL A 59 -23.60 0.54 15.90
C VAL A 59 -24.97 0.96 15.41
N ASP A 60 -25.77 -0.10 15.27
CA ASP A 60 -27.21 -0.18 15.44
C ASP A 60 -27.85 1.01 16.19
N HIS A 61 -28.75 1.68 15.47
CA HIS A 61 -30.14 1.93 15.87
C HIS A 61 -30.44 2.51 17.27
N ARG A 62 -31.05 3.71 17.33
CA ARG A 62 -32.45 3.89 17.82
C ARG A 62 -32.90 5.36 17.80
N SER A 63 -34.11 5.51 17.28
CA SER A 63 -35.03 6.65 17.18
C SER A 63 -35.01 7.67 18.32
N GLU A 64 -35.24 8.94 17.99
CA GLU A 64 -36.52 9.64 18.27
C GLU A 64 -36.59 11.03 17.59
#